data_AF-A0A1F9Z3F5-F1
#
_entry.id   AF-A0A1F9Z3F5-F1
#
_cell.length_a   1.000
_cell.length_b   1.000
_cell.length_c   1.000
_cell.angle_alpha   90.00
_cell.angle_beta   90.00
_cell.angle_gamma   90.00
#
_symmetry.space_group_name_H-M   'P 1'
#
loop_
_entity.id
_entity.type
_entity.pdbx_description
1 polymer ?
#
loop_
_entity_poly.entity_id
_entity_poly.type
_entity_poly.pdbx_seq_one_letter_code
_entity_poly.pdbx_strand_id
1 'polypeptide(L)'
;MVRPAVVVPNDTLALARITEGIEVLGNPQLEHAWSDGLAGAHVPDLMARLAGLAHVDRVQGTRDDNRSAILADRRVVLRGREYVACVKGCGAAADAFDHAPLTASRLRAICRDPLLRDALADDGVDAGFITGERWFGNSPYGAQAPDNALLALLTSLRADVNGIAGLPICPVIAAVRLPDAVGRLASRFYWYRRYDGAYWQEVRLLPSNVRLYFHSPVTFGVDTAEAFALFGLASLEESESFLENLVASCLAALTLFARTLRAAPGGGYLGLGYHEVWLDKDAVIAPDGALHFADLEGLEDVPAAGPERVRETIRDQFHRNLYEATFAIERVTAEVQRRWRPFADDGERRSWTGELVERACLRDPYLRATRDGERLVLHVDPAADRDACGVDLEWSSGRVPP
;
A
#
# COMPACT_ATOMS: atom_id res chain seq x y z
N MET A 1 -22.34 5.42 10.05
CA MET A 1 -21.56 6.67 10.21
C MET A 1 -20.23 6.45 9.50
N VAL A 2 -19.80 7.37 8.63
CA VAL A 2 -18.52 7.27 7.91
C VAL A 2 -17.40 7.43 8.94
N ARG A 3 -16.51 6.43 9.10
CA ARG A 3 -15.32 6.60 9.95
C ARG A 3 -14.33 7.52 9.21
N PRO A 4 -13.81 8.58 9.85
CA PRO A 4 -12.88 9.51 9.22
C PRO A 4 -11.54 8.83 8.94
N ALA A 5 -10.82 9.30 7.92
CA ALA A 5 -9.47 8.84 7.64
C ALA A 5 -8.52 9.29 8.75
N VAL A 6 -7.59 8.42 9.13
CA VAL A 6 -6.65 8.67 10.24
C VAL A 6 -5.25 8.92 9.70
N VAL A 7 -4.69 10.08 10.00
CA VAL A 7 -3.30 10.43 9.67
C VAL A 7 -2.52 10.52 10.96
N VAL A 8 -1.64 9.56 11.19
CA VAL A 8 -0.66 9.59 12.27
C VAL A 8 0.39 10.64 11.93
N PRO A 9 0.63 11.62 12.81
CA PRO A 9 1.68 12.62 12.60
C PRO A 9 3.06 11.98 12.37
N ASN A 10 3.84 12.59 11.48
CA ASN A 10 5.21 12.22 11.16
C ASN A 10 5.97 13.47 10.70
N ASP A 11 7.20 13.32 10.20
CA ASP A 11 7.99 14.40 9.61
C ASP A 11 7.15 15.26 8.65
N THR A 12 7.20 16.57 8.88
CA THR A 12 6.56 17.55 8.01
C THR A 12 7.44 17.81 6.80
N LEU A 13 6.86 17.67 5.60
CA LEU A 13 7.54 17.84 4.33
C LEU A 13 7.13 19.17 3.70
N ALA A 14 8.10 20.04 3.45
CA ALA A 14 7.90 21.24 2.65
C ALA A 14 7.93 20.88 1.16
N LEU A 15 6.76 20.91 0.52
CA LEU A 15 6.58 20.55 -0.88
C LEU A 15 6.20 21.78 -1.71
N ALA A 16 6.63 21.76 -2.97
CA ALA A 16 6.16 22.64 -4.02
C ALA A 16 5.21 21.85 -4.93
N ARG A 17 3.96 22.32 -5.03
CA ARG A 17 2.98 21.83 -5.99
C ARG A 17 3.08 22.63 -7.28
N ILE A 18 3.25 21.92 -8.38
CA ILE A 18 3.39 22.46 -9.74
C ILE A 18 2.18 22.02 -10.55
N THR A 19 1.50 22.99 -11.19
CA THR A 19 0.30 22.75 -12.02
C THR A 19 0.54 23.08 -13.49
N GLU A 20 1.62 23.79 -13.82
CA GLU A 20 1.97 24.14 -15.19
C GLU A 20 2.95 23.14 -15.79
N GLY A 21 2.77 22.82 -17.09
CA GLY A 21 3.69 21.93 -17.82
C GLY A 21 3.73 20.49 -17.29
N ILE A 22 2.67 20.07 -16.60
CA ILE A 22 2.49 18.69 -16.13
C ILE A 22 1.62 17.89 -17.10
N GLU A 23 1.82 16.59 -17.11
CA GLU A 23 0.94 15.62 -17.77
C GLU A 23 0.27 14.79 -16.68
N VAL A 24 -1.06 14.71 -16.73
CA VAL A 24 -1.88 13.99 -15.73
C VAL A 24 -2.71 12.95 -16.44
N LEU A 25 -2.59 11.71 -15.97
CA LEU A 25 -3.43 10.60 -16.38
C LEU A 25 -4.31 10.23 -15.20
N GLY A 26 -5.56 10.66 -15.24
CA GLY A 26 -6.53 10.48 -14.16
C GLY A 26 -7.31 9.19 -14.28
N ASN A 27 -7.77 8.66 -13.13
CA ASN A 27 -8.77 7.60 -13.09
C ASN A 27 -10.17 8.22 -13.34
N PRO A 28 -10.85 7.92 -14.46
CA PRO A 28 -12.15 8.50 -14.77
C PRO A 28 -13.26 8.08 -13.79
N GLN A 29 -13.13 6.93 -13.11
CA GLN A 29 -14.08 6.51 -12.08
C GLN A 29 -14.05 7.44 -10.85
N LEU A 30 -12.95 8.19 -10.69
CA LEU A 30 -12.62 9.01 -9.53
C LEU A 30 -12.29 10.44 -9.95
N GLU A 31 -12.89 10.94 -11.04
CA GLU A 31 -12.61 12.29 -11.57
C GLU A 31 -12.76 13.38 -10.51
N HIS A 32 -13.87 13.38 -9.78
CA HIS A 32 -14.12 14.29 -8.67
C HIS A 32 -13.01 14.29 -7.60
N ALA A 33 -12.30 13.18 -7.43
CA ALA A 33 -11.25 13.06 -6.44
C ALA A 33 -9.93 13.66 -6.90
N TRP A 34 -9.59 13.68 -8.20
CA TRP A 34 -8.31 14.23 -8.66
C TRP A 34 -8.43 15.61 -9.32
N SER A 35 -9.59 15.96 -9.90
CA SER A 35 -9.78 17.24 -10.58
C SER A 35 -9.97 18.42 -9.61
N ASP A 36 -10.36 18.18 -8.36
CA ASP A 36 -10.59 19.17 -7.29
C ASP A 36 -9.28 19.70 -6.65
N GLY A 37 -8.26 19.98 -7.48
CA GLY A 37 -7.00 20.55 -7.03
C GLY A 37 -6.03 19.56 -6.38
N LEU A 38 -6.28 18.25 -6.56
CA LEU A 38 -5.35 17.19 -6.19
C LEU A 38 -4.35 16.86 -7.31
N ALA A 39 -4.75 17.04 -8.56
CA ALA A 39 -3.84 16.99 -9.70
C ALA A 39 -2.75 18.07 -9.58
N GLY A 40 -1.50 17.62 -9.58
CA GLY A 40 -0.31 18.45 -9.47
C GLY A 40 0.93 17.60 -9.23
N ALA A 41 2.07 18.05 -9.73
CA ALA A 41 3.36 17.45 -9.41
C ALA A 41 3.85 18.02 -8.07
N HIS A 42 4.15 17.16 -7.10
CA HIS A 42 4.55 17.56 -5.74
C HIS A 42 6.01 17.18 -5.50
N VAL A 43 6.92 18.15 -5.50
CA VAL A 43 8.36 17.91 -5.33
C VAL A 43 8.86 18.60 -4.07
N PRO A 44 9.99 18.16 -3.47
CA PRO A 44 10.60 18.87 -2.36
C PRO A 44 10.85 20.35 -2.74
N ASP A 45 10.58 21.26 -1.80
CA ASP A 45 10.68 22.71 -2.01
C ASP A 45 12.02 23.13 -2.64
N LEU A 46 13.10 22.54 -2.12
CA LEU A 46 14.48 22.72 -2.58
C LEU A 46 14.63 22.35 -4.06
N MET A 47 14.04 21.24 -4.51
CA MET A 47 14.13 20.81 -5.89
C MET A 47 13.42 21.79 -6.84
N ALA A 48 12.26 22.31 -6.46
CA ALA A 48 11.58 23.32 -7.28
C ALA A 48 12.42 24.60 -7.42
N ARG A 49 13.08 25.05 -6.34
CA ARG A 49 14.00 26.20 -6.37
C ARG A 49 15.21 25.94 -7.28
N LEU A 50 15.87 24.79 -7.11
CA LEU A 50 17.04 24.41 -7.91
C LEU A 50 16.69 24.18 -9.39
N ALA A 51 15.47 23.75 -9.69
CA ALA A 51 14.96 23.62 -11.05
C ALA A 51 14.54 24.95 -11.68
N GLY A 52 14.57 26.06 -10.92
CA GLY A 52 14.21 27.39 -11.41
C GLY A 52 12.72 27.58 -11.66
N LEU A 53 11.85 26.84 -10.95
CA LEU A 53 10.41 26.95 -11.09
C LEU A 53 9.89 28.19 -10.33
N ALA A 54 9.32 29.15 -11.05
CA ALA A 54 8.89 30.43 -10.48
C ALA A 54 7.44 30.43 -9.95
N HIS A 55 6.56 29.59 -10.54
CA HIS A 55 5.14 29.53 -10.21
C HIS A 55 4.81 28.18 -9.58
N VAL A 56 4.86 28.12 -8.24
CA VAL A 56 4.54 26.93 -7.46
C VAL A 56 3.71 27.30 -6.24
N ASP A 57 2.77 26.43 -5.87
CA ASP A 57 2.06 26.52 -4.61
C ASP A 57 2.87 25.82 -3.52
N ARG A 58 3.07 26.46 -2.36
CA ARG A 58 3.71 25.80 -1.21
C ARG A 58 2.68 24.96 -0.47
N VAL A 59 3.01 23.68 -0.25
CA VAL A 59 2.14 22.70 0.39
C VAL A 59 2.93 22.01 1.49
N GLN A 60 2.27 21.72 2.61
CA GLN A 60 2.83 20.87 3.66
C GLN A 60 2.26 19.46 3.53
N GLY A 61 3.16 18.47 3.54
CA GLY A 61 2.79 17.06 3.61
C GLY A 61 3.27 16.42 4.90
N THR A 62 2.70 15.27 5.24
CA THR A 62 3.20 14.39 6.30
C THR A 62 3.87 13.19 5.66
N ARG A 63 5.10 12.85 6.07
CA ARG A 63 5.81 11.68 5.55
C ARG A 63 5.03 10.39 5.84
N ASP A 64 4.81 9.58 4.80
CA ASP A 64 4.20 8.25 4.92
C ASP A 64 5.29 7.18 4.95
N ASP A 65 5.88 6.89 3.80
CA ASP A 65 7.06 6.03 3.66
C ASP A 65 8.29 6.86 3.24
N ASN A 66 9.38 6.18 2.85
CA ASN A 66 10.62 6.82 2.43
C ASN A 66 10.43 7.85 1.29
N ARG A 67 9.46 7.66 0.40
CA ARG A 67 9.28 8.47 -0.82
C ARG A 67 7.85 9.01 -1.02
N SER A 68 7.03 8.98 0.02
CA SER A 68 5.61 9.33 -0.07
C SER A 68 5.20 10.38 0.95
N ALA A 69 4.23 11.22 0.57
CA ALA A 69 3.70 12.29 1.41
C ALA A 69 2.17 12.30 1.41
N ILE A 70 1.58 12.34 2.60
CA ILE A 70 0.15 12.50 2.83
C ILE A 70 -0.21 13.99 2.84
N LEU A 71 -1.25 14.33 2.10
CA LEU A 71 -1.85 15.67 2.08
C LEU A 71 -3.12 15.64 2.94
N ALA A 72 -2.96 15.82 4.26
CA ALA A 72 -4.02 15.57 5.25
C ALA A 72 -5.30 16.41 5.06
N ASP A 73 -5.18 17.60 4.45
CA ASP A 73 -6.29 18.51 4.14
C ASP A 73 -7.07 18.09 2.89
N ARG A 74 -6.58 17.08 2.16
CA ARG A 74 -7.19 16.59 0.93
C ARG A 74 -7.92 15.28 1.20
N ARG A 75 -9.18 15.43 1.63
CA ARG A 75 -10.04 14.32 2.03
C ARG A 75 -11.10 14.04 0.99
N VAL A 76 -11.37 12.75 0.74
CA VAL A 76 -12.38 12.28 -0.20
C VAL A 76 -13.17 11.16 0.45
N VAL A 77 -14.50 11.17 0.31
CA VAL A 77 -15.35 10.08 0.78
C VAL A 77 -15.73 9.17 -0.38
N LEU A 78 -15.31 7.91 -0.32
CA LEU A 78 -15.65 6.88 -1.29
C LEU A 78 -16.41 5.75 -0.61
N ARG A 79 -17.60 5.42 -1.13
CA ARG A 79 -18.43 4.29 -0.65
C ARG A 79 -18.62 4.27 0.88
N GLY A 80 -18.83 5.44 1.48
CA GLY A 80 -19.05 5.55 2.92
C GLY A 80 -17.80 5.43 3.79
N ARG A 81 -16.60 5.54 3.20
CA ARG A 81 -15.32 5.65 3.92
C ARG A 81 -14.58 6.91 3.49
N GLU A 82 -13.99 7.62 4.44
CA GLU A 82 -13.12 8.76 4.14
C GLU A 82 -11.69 8.28 3.86
N TYR A 83 -11.02 8.97 2.93
CA TYR A 83 -9.64 8.76 2.55
C TYR A 83 -8.90 10.09 2.50
N VAL A 84 -7.58 10.07 2.69
CA VAL A 84 -6.67 11.19 2.44
C VAL A 84 -5.83 10.92 1.20
N ALA A 85 -5.46 11.98 0.47
CA ALA A 85 -4.53 11.83 -0.64
C ALA A 85 -3.09 11.59 -0.14
N CYS A 86 -2.39 10.68 -0.82
CA CYS A 86 -0.98 10.40 -0.63
C CYS A 86 -0.28 10.41 -2.00
N VAL A 87 0.80 11.17 -2.11
CA VAL A 87 1.64 11.25 -3.31
C VAL A 87 2.86 10.38 -3.10
N LYS A 88 3.02 9.37 -3.94
CA LYS A 88 4.22 8.52 -4.00
C LYS A 88 5.16 9.02 -5.08
N GLY A 89 6.43 9.12 -4.74
CA GLY A 89 7.47 9.62 -5.63
C GLY A 89 7.73 11.12 -5.49
N CYS A 90 7.60 11.67 -4.28
CA CYS A 90 7.83 13.08 -3.98
C CYS A 90 9.19 13.34 -3.29
N GLY A 91 10.18 12.46 -3.50
CA GLY A 91 11.53 12.57 -2.95
C GLY A 91 11.80 11.59 -1.80
N ALA A 92 12.98 10.97 -1.81
CA ALA A 92 13.41 10.01 -0.80
C ALA A 92 14.00 10.71 0.44
N ALA A 93 13.69 10.21 1.63
CA ALA A 93 14.24 10.67 2.91
C ALA A 93 15.62 10.10 3.21
N ALA A 94 15.84 8.84 2.81
CA ALA A 94 17.03 8.06 3.10
C ALA A 94 17.87 7.83 1.84
N ASP A 95 19.12 7.44 2.06
CA ASP A 95 20.04 6.94 1.05
C ASP A 95 19.58 5.56 0.56
N ALA A 96 19.77 5.31 -0.74
CA ALA A 96 19.33 4.07 -1.37
C ALA A 96 20.05 2.82 -0.84
N PHE A 97 21.32 2.93 -0.43
CA PHE A 97 22.18 1.79 -0.11
C PHE A 97 22.42 1.64 1.39
N ASP A 98 22.55 2.74 2.11
CA ASP A 98 22.86 2.73 3.55
C ASP A 98 21.61 2.85 4.44
N HIS A 99 20.46 3.20 3.87
CA HIS A 99 19.25 3.60 4.60
C HIS A 99 19.47 4.74 5.63
N ALA A 100 20.60 5.44 5.56
CA ALA A 100 20.90 6.61 6.37
C ALA A 100 20.13 7.83 5.84
N PRO A 101 19.81 8.84 6.66
CA PRO A 101 19.18 10.08 6.18
C PRO A 101 19.95 10.69 5.01
N LEU A 102 19.24 11.06 3.95
CA LEU A 102 19.81 11.62 2.73
C LEU A 102 20.15 13.10 2.95
N THR A 103 21.24 13.39 3.65
CA THR A 103 21.65 14.76 3.99
C THR A 103 22.20 15.53 2.78
N ALA A 104 22.34 16.86 2.93
CA ALA A 104 22.99 17.70 1.91
C ALA A 104 24.42 17.25 1.58
N SER A 105 25.19 16.80 2.58
CA SER A 105 26.53 16.24 2.35
C SER A 105 26.51 14.97 1.48
N ARG A 106 25.54 14.08 1.71
CA ARG A 106 25.33 12.88 0.87
C ARG A 106 24.88 13.25 -0.55
N LEU A 107 23.97 14.22 -0.70
CA LEU A 107 23.56 14.73 -2.01
C LEU A 107 24.74 15.35 -2.78
N ARG A 108 25.60 16.13 -2.12
CA ARG A 108 26.81 16.70 -2.73
C ARG A 108 27.76 15.61 -3.23
N ALA A 109 27.89 14.50 -2.49
CA ALA A 109 28.74 13.37 -2.86
C ALA A 109 28.29 12.64 -4.13
N ILE A 110 26.98 12.61 -4.40
CA ILE A 110 26.40 11.97 -5.59
C ILE A 110 26.10 12.94 -6.73
N CYS A 111 26.31 14.25 -6.51
CA CYS A 111 26.11 15.28 -7.52
C CYS A 111 27.23 15.23 -8.58
N ARG A 112 26.84 15.07 -9.85
CA ARG A 112 27.72 15.01 -11.02
C ARG A 112 27.87 16.35 -11.74
N ASP A 113 27.25 17.40 -11.24
CA ASP A 113 27.39 18.76 -11.73
C ASP A 113 28.09 19.63 -10.68
N PRO A 114 29.34 20.07 -10.92
CA PRO A 114 30.09 20.91 -9.98
C PRO A 114 29.37 22.20 -9.58
N LEU A 115 28.65 22.85 -10.51
CA LEU A 115 27.97 24.12 -10.24
C LEU A 115 26.78 23.93 -9.29
N LEU A 116 26.09 22.80 -9.40
CA LEU A 116 24.99 22.47 -8.48
C LEU A 116 25.49 21.98 -7.13
N ARG A 117 26.65 21.31 -7.09
CA ARG A 117 27.24 20.83 -5.83
C ARG A 117 27.47 21.98 -4.86
N ASP A 118 27.93 23.12 -5.37
CA ASP A 118 28.18 24.32 -4.57
C ASP A 118 26.87 25.03 -4.17
N ALA A 119 25.81 24.86 -4.94
CA ALA A 119 24.49 25.44 -4.66
C ALA A 119 23.67 24.65 -3.62
N LEU A 120 24.07 23.43 -3.27
CA LEU A 120 23.44 22.65 -2.20
C LEU A 120 23.88 23.19 -0.84
N ALA A 121 23.10 24.13 -0.29
CA ALA A 121 23.12 24.46 1.14
C ALA A 121 22.50 23.31 1.97
N ASP A 122 22.69 23.32 3.30
CA ASP A 122 22.09 22.31 4.19
C ASP A 122 20.56 22.52 4.35
N ASP A 123 19.99 23.58 3.77
CA ASP A 123 18.58 23.95 3.93
C ASP A 123 17.61 23.15 3.03
N GLY A 124 16.65 22.47 3.65
CA GLY A 124 15.47 21.92 2.99
C GLY A 124 15.63 20.49 2.43
N VAL A 125 16.75 19.83 2.71
CA VAL A 125 16.98 18.43 2.34
C VAL A 125 16.14 17.45 3.17
N ASP A 126 15.74 17.84 4.38
CA ASP A 126 14.92 17.00 5.28
C ASP A 126 13.53 16.66 4.71
N ALA A 127 13.05 17.45 3.74
CA ALA A 127 11.82 17.16 2.99
C ALA A 127 11.98 15.99 2.00
N GLY A 128 13.20 15.49 1.80
CA GLY A 128 13.57 14.45 0.84
C GLY A 128 14.11 15.00 -0.48
N PHE A 129 14.59 14.11 -1.34
CA PHE A 129 15.15 14.48 -2.65
C PHE A 129 14.90 13.41 -3.71
N ILE A 130 14.63 13.82 -4.95
CA ILE A 130 14.51 12.93 -6.11
C ILE A 130 15.86 12.89 -6.80
N THR A 131 16.41 11.69 -6.97
CA THR A 131 17.69 11.48 -7.65
C THR A 131 17.47 10.76 -8.98
N GLY A 132 18.47 10.84 -9.84
CA GLY A 132 18.55 10.05 -11.06
C GLY A 132 19.21 8.69 -10.84
N GLU A 133 19.33 8.18 -9.62
CA GLU A 133 19.76 6.79 -9.41
C GLU A 133 18.66 5.83 -9.85
N ARG A 134 19.03 4.85 -10.66
CA ARG A 134 18.14 3.76 -11.07
C ARG A 134 18.01 2.74 -9.94
N TRP A 135 16.81 2.65 -9.40
CA TRP A 135 16.38 1.77 -8.32
C TRP A 135 15.39 0.71 -8.86
N PHE A 136 15.10 -0.34 -8.06
CA PHE A 136 14.24 -1.49 -8.37
C PHE A 136 13.23 -1.27 -9.50
N GLY A 137 13.26 -2.15 -10.52
CA GLY A 137 12.29 -2.10 -11.63
C GLY A 137 12.42 -0.89 -12.56
N ASN A 138 13.64 -0.37 -12.80
CA ASN A 138 13.90 0.79 -13.66
C ASN A 138 13.23 2.10 -13.20
N SER A 139 13.02 2.31 -11.90
CA SER A 139 12.50 3.58 -11.38
C SER A 139 13.60 4.53 -10.89
N PRO A 140 13.46 5.86 -11.04
CA PRO A 140 14.33 6.83 -10.38
C PRO A 140 14.11 6.82 -8.86
N TYR A 141 15.19 6.82 -8.09
CA TYR A 141 15.12 6.80 -6.63
C TYR A 141 14.50 8.09 -6.07
N GLY A 142 13.44 7.93 -5.28
CA GLY A 142 12.62 9.03 -4.76
C GLY A 142 11.45 9.44 -5.66
N ALA A 143 11.31 8.86 -6.86
CA ALA A 143 10.20 9.07 -7.78
C ALA A 143 9.68 7.72 -8.33
N GLN A 144 8.86 7.76 -9.39
CA GLN A 144 8.42 6.60 -10.17
C GLN A 144 8.86 6.72 -11.64
N ALA A 145 9.06 5.57 -12.30
CA ALA A 145 9.08 5.47 -13.75
C ALA A 145 7.65 5.51 -14.32
N PRO A 146 7.48 5.82 -15.63
CA PRO A 146 6.17 5.83 -16.28
C PRO A 146 5.45 4.49 -16.10
N ASP A 147 6.14 3.37 -16.38
CA ASP A 147 5.54 2.04 -16.35
C ASP A 147 4.99 1.68 -14.97
N ASN A 148 5.71 2.03 -13.88
CA ASN A 148 5.27 1.76 -12.52
C ASN A 148 4.03 2.62 -12.16
N ALA A 149 4.08 3.93 -12.43
CA ALA A 149 2.96 4.82 -12.14
C ALA A 149 1.70 4.45 -12.95
N LEU A 150 1.89 4.05 -14.22
CA LEU A 150 0.83 3.59 -15.10
C LEU A 150 0.29 2.23 -14.67
N LEU A 151 1.14 1.29 -14.26
CA LEU A 151 0.71 -0.02 -13.78
C LEU A 151 -0.16 0.12 -12.53
N ALA A 152 0.24 0.96 -11.57
CA ALA A 152 -0.58 1.25 -10.38
C ALA A 152 -1.94 1.85 -10.77
N LEU A 153 -1.98 2.81 -11.71
CA LEU A 153 -3.21 3.40 -12.22
C LEU A 153 -4.09 2.35 -12.93
N LEU A 154 -3.52 1.55 -13.84
CA LEU A 154 -4.22 0.49 -14.57
C LEU A 154 -4.78 -0.58 -13.63
N THR A 155 -4.04 -0.96 -12.60
CA THR A 155 -4.52 -1.85 -11.54
C THR A 155 -5.71 -1.23 -10.81
N SER A 156 -5.64 0.05 -10.47
CA SER A 156 -6.78 0.76 -9.87
C SER A 156 -8.00 0.85 -10.80
N LEU A 157 -7.82 0.90 -12.11
CA LEU A 157 -8.92 0.93 -13.09
C LEU A 157 -9.64 -0.42 -13.21
N ARG A 158 -8.98 -1.53 -12.84
CA ARG A 158 -9.60 -2.87 -12.75
C ARG A 158 -10.50 -3.01 -11.52
N ALA A 159 -10.37 -2.11 -10.55
CA ALA A 159 -11.14 -2.14 -9.32
C ALA A 159 -12.58 -1.65 -9.54
N ASP A 160 -13.47 -2.15 -8.71
CA ASP A 160 -14.78 -1.55 -8.50
C ASP A 160 -14.63 -0.42 -7.48
N VAL A 161 -14.14 0.73 -7.97
CA VAL A 161 -13.81 1.96 -7.22
C VAL A 161 -12.66 1.81 -6.21
N ASN A 162 -12.82 0.99 -5.17
CA ASN A 162 -11.87 0.85 -4.07
C ASN A 162 -11.60 -0.62 -3.65
N GLY A 163 -11.99 -1.58 -4.49
CA GLY A 163 -11.68 -2.98 -4.25
C GLY A 163 -11.62 -3.84 -5.52
N ILE A 164 -10.82 -4.90 -5.47
CA ILE A 164 -10.67 -5.88 -6.55
C ILE A 164 -11.11 -7.24 -6.02
N ALA A 165 -12.23 -7.76 -6.54
CA ALA A 165 -12.78 -9.07 -6.16
C ALA A 165 -12.88 -9.29 -4.63
N GLY A 166 -13.27 -8.24 -3.89
CA GLY A 166 -13.41 -8.25 -2.43
C GLY A 166 -12.17 -7.79 -1.65
N LEU A 167 -10.98 -7.73 -2.26
CA LEU A 167 -9.79 -7.15 -1.64
C LEU A 167 -9.91 -5.61 -1.64
N PRO A 168 -9.94 -4.94 -0.49
CA PRO A 168 -9.87 -3.48 -0.45
C PRO A 168 -8.50 -2.98 -0.93
N ILE A 169 -8.50 -1.92 -1.72
CA ILE A 169 -7.29 -1.26 -2.22
C ILE A 169 -7.27 0.22 -1.81
N CYS A 170 -6.09 0.82 -1.86
CA CYS A 170 -5.91 2.27 -1.87
C CYS A 170 -5.96 2.74 -3.33
N PRO A 171 -7.09 3.29 -3.80
CA PRO A 171 -7.24 3.55 -5.22
C PRO A 171 -6.28 4.65 -5.69
N VAL A 172 -5.71 4.43 -6.86
CA VAL A 172 -4.87 5.42 -7.56
C VAL A 172 -5.80 6.30 -8.38
N ILE A 173 -5.77 7.59 -8.07
CA ILE A 173 -6.63 8.59 -8.70
C ILE A 173 -5.93 9.30 -9.86
N ALA A 174 -4.59 9.37 -9.85
CA ALA A 174 -3.83 9.94 -10.95
C ALA A 174 -2.38 9.42 -10.99
N ALA A 175 -1.84 9.31 -12.21
CA ALA A 175 -0.41 9.29 -12.46
C ALA A 175 0.00 10.66 -13.03
N VAL A 176 1.03 11.28 -12.46
CA VAL A 176 1.45 12.65 -12.79
C VAL A 176 2.89 12.66 -13.24
N ARG A 177 3.16 13.13 -14.46
CA ARG A 177 4.52 13.35 -14.94
C ARG A 177 5.08 14.63 -14.36
N LEU A 178 6.30 14.55 -13.83
CA LEU A 178 7.04 15.72 -13.36
C LEU A 178 7.52 16.59 -14.54
N PRO A 179 7.61 17.91 -14.37
CA PRO A 179 8.19 18.79 -15.39
C PRO A 179 9.62 18.39 -15.75
N ASP A 180 9.98 18.51 -17.04
CA ASP A 180 11.31 18.12 -17.52
C ASP A 180 12.46 18.85 -16.81
N ALA A 181 12.22 20.07 -16.31
CA ALA A 181 13.21 20.81 -15.51
C ALA A 181 13.60 20.04 -14.23
N VAL A 182 12.62 19.42 -13.55
CA VAL A 182 12.86 18.58 -12.37
C VAL A 182 13.61 17.32 -12.76
N GLY A 183 13.19 16.63 -13.83
CA GLY A 183 13.88 15.42 -14.31
C GLY A 183 15.33 15.70 -14.72
N ARG A 184 15.60 16.80 -15.44
CA ARG A 184 16.95 17.23 -15.80
C ARG A 184 17.81 17.51 -14.58
N LEU A 185 17.25 18.16 -13.54
CA LEU A 185 17.94 18.39 -12.28
C LEU A 185 18.26 17.06 -11.58
N ALA A 186 17.24 16.22 -11.33
CA ALA A 186 17.36 14.94 -10.63
C ALA A 186 18.42 14.05 -11.28
N SER A 187 18.46 13.99 -12.62
CA SER A 187 19.39 13.18 -13.40
C SER A 187 20.87 13.46 -13.16
N ARG A 188 21.20 14.57 -12.48
CA ARG A 188 22.57 14.96 -12.10
C ARG A 188 23.01 14.37 -10.76
N PHE A 189 22.12 13.71 -10.03
CA PHE A 189 22.38 13.10 -8.73
C PHE A 189 22.23 11.58 -8.85
N TYR A 190 23.33 10.83 -8.76
CA TYR A 190 23.28 9.36 -8.78
C TYR A 190 24.58 8.75 -8.22
N TRP A 191 24.46 7.61 -7.57
CA TRP A 191 25.60 6.85 -7.01
C TRP A 191 26.31 6.06 -8.10
N TYR A 192 25.58 5.27 -8.87
CA TYR A 192 26.15 4.28 -9.79
C TYR A 192 25.47 4.31 -11.16
N ARG A 193 24.14 4.12 -11.20
CA ARG A 193 23.41 3.92 -12.46
C ARG A 193 22.44 5.07 -12.68
N ARG A 194 22.68 5.84 -13.72
CA ARG A 194 21.80 6.95 -14.08
C ARG A 194 20.50 6.43 -14.73
N TYR A 195 19.38 6.95 -14.28
CA TYR A 195 18.07 6.87 -14.91
C TYR A 195 17.92 7.96 -15.98
N ASP A 196 17.44 7.56 -17.14
CA ASP A 196 17.38 8.33 -18.39
C ASP A 196 15.94 8.57 -18.89
N GLY A 197 14.94 8.03 -18.19
CA GLY A 197 13.53 8.20 -18.54
C GLY A 197 12.85 9.42 -17.91
N ALA A 198 11.54 9.51 -18.13
CA ALA A 198 10.69 10.52 -17.51
C ALA A 198 10.37 10.17 -16.05
N TYR A 199 10.16 11.19 -15.22
CA TYR A 199 9.90 11.02 -13.80
C TYR A 199 8.42 11.22 -13.54
N TRP A 200 7.82 10.29 -12.81
CA TRP A 200 6.40 10.25 -12.53
C TRP A 200 6.12 10.17 -11.04
N GLN A 201 4.87 10.42 -10.70
CA GLN A 201 4.29 10.27 -9.39
C GLN A 201 2.98 9.52 -9.51
N GLU A 202 2.62 8.85 -8.43
CA GLU A 202 1.30 8.26 -8.24
C GLU A 202 0.60 9.05 -7.14
N VAL A 203 -0.65 9.41 -7.37
CA VAL A 203 -1.54 9.98 -6.35
C VAL A 203 -2.57 8.92 -6.01
N ARG A 204 -2.57 8.48 -4.76
CA ARG A 204 -3.49 7.45 -4.24
C ARG A 204 -4.24 7.94 -3.02
N LEU A 205 -5.32 7.24 -2.69
CA LEU A 205 -6.17 7.53 -1.54
C LEU A 205 -5.94 6.49 -0.43
N LEU A 206 -5.54 6.95 0.75
CA LEU A 206 -5.29 6.10 1.92
C LEU A 206 -6.41 6.28 2.98
N PRO A 207 -6.96 5.20 3.56
CA PRO A 207 -7.88 5.30 4.68
C PRO A 207 -7.16 5.60 6.01
N SER A 208 -5.87 5.23 6.08
CA SER A 208 -4.95 5.66 7.12
C SER A 208 -3.50 5.46 6.65
N ASN A 209 -2.52 5.89 7.45
CA ASN A 209 -1.12 5.50 7.32
C ASN A 209 -0.66 4.47 8.36
N VAL A 210 -1.58 3.81 9.09
CA VAL A 210 -1.23 2.75 10.03
C VAL A 210 -0.99 1.46 9.23
N ARG A 211 0.20 0.89 9.35
CA ARG A 211 0.62 -0.34 8.65
C ARG A 211 0.62 -1.56 9.58
N LEU A 212 0.82 -2.74 9.01
CA LEU A 212 0.93 -3.96 9.82
C LEU A 212 2.21 -3.98 10.65
N TYR A 213 3.40 -3.80 10.06
CA TYR A 213 4.68 -3.97 10.79
C TYR A 213 5.77 -2.95 10.49
N PHE A 214 5.85 -2.39 9.29
CA PHE A 214 6.98 -1.53 8.90
C PHE A 214 6.53 -0.23 8.24
N HIS A 215 7.47 0.73 8.14
CA HIS A 215 7.34 1.96 7.37
C HIS A 215 6.15 2.86 7.75
N SER A 216 5.70 2.78 9.00
CA SER A 216 4.73 3.70 9.60
C SER A 216 5.19 4.06 11.02
N PRO A 217 4.89 5.29 11.52
CA PRO A 217 5.11 5.65 12.91
C PRO A 217 4.35 4.76 13.91
N VAL A 218 3.20 4.23 13.50
CA VAL A 218 2.35 3.35 14.31
C VAL A 218 2.03 2.09 13.51
N THR A 219 2.24 0.93 14.12
CA THR A 219 2.02 -0.38 13.49
C THR A 219 1.18 -1.30 14.36
N PHE A 220 0.40 -2.19 13.76
CA PHE A 220 -0.36 -3.19 14.54
C PHE A 220 0.53 -4.24 15.21
N GLY A 221 1.70 -4.53 14.64
CA GLY A 221 2.67 -5.45 15.23
C GLY A 221 3.19 -5.00 16.58
N VAL A 222 3.50 -3.70 16.71
CA VAL A 222 4.19 -3.15 17.88
C VAL A 222 3.24 -2.30 18.74
N ASP A 223 2.45 -1.43 18.11
CA ASP A 223 1.74 -0.31 18.75
C ASP A 223 0.21 -0.50 18.77
N THR A 224 -0.24 -1.76 18.85
CA THR A 224 -1.67 -2.13 18.75
C THR A 224 -2.59 -1.27 19.63
N ALA A 225 -2.18 -1.01 20.87
CA ALA A 225 -2.96 -0.24 21.83
C ALA A 225 -3.13 1.24 21.42
N GLU A 226 -2.09 1.82 20.83
CA GLU A 226 -2.09 3.17 20.29
C GLU A 226 -2.93 3.25 19.02
N ALA A 227 -2.78 2.28 18.11
CA ALA A 227 -3.63 2.17 16.92
C ALA A 227 -5.12 2.09 17.27
N PHE A 228 -5.49 1.32 18.30
CA PHE A 228 -6.87 1.27 18.81
C PHE A 228 -7.37 2.63 19.30
N ALA A 229 -6.52 3.39 20.01
CA ALA A 229 -6.88 4.71 20.49
C ALA A 229 -7.07 5.70 19.32
N LEU A 230 -6.16 5.68 18.35
CA LEU A 230 -6.24 6.51 17.14
C LEU A 230 -7.49 6.21 16.29
N PHE A 231 -7.90 4.94 16.22
CA PHE A 231 -9.11 4.52 15.52
C PHE A 231 -10.39 4.68 16.34
N GLY A 232 -10.28 5.12 17.60
CA GLY A 232 -11.44 5.35 18.48
C GLY A 232 -12.16 4.07 18.88
N LEU A 233 -11.48 2.92 18.96
CA LEU A 233 -12.07 1.66 19.40
C LEU A 233 -12.24 1.67 20.92
N ALA A 234 -13.48 1.86 21.38
CA ALA A 234 -13.78 2.08 22.80
C ALA A 234 -14.57 0.92 23.45
N SER A 235 -15.08 -0.02 22.65
CA SER A 235 -15.93 -1.11 23.12
C SER A 235 -15.59 -2.44 22.48
N LEU A 236 -16.04 -3.52 23.12
CA LEU A 236 -15.93 -4.88 22.58
C LEU A 236 -16.59 -4.98 21.20
N GLU A 237 -17.83 -4.52 21.06
CA GLU A 237 -18.61 -4.61 19.82
C GLU A 237 -17.88 -3.96 18.62
N GLU A 238 -17.30 -2.77 18.84
CA GLU A 238 -16.52 -2.08 17.82
C GLU A 238 -15.24 -2.84 17.46
N SER A 239 -14.55 -3.43 18.44
CA SER A 239 -13.35 -4.20 18.20
C SER A 239 -13.62 -5.57 17.58
N GLU A 240 -14.74 -6.21 17.88
CA GLU A 240 -15.17 -7.43 17.19
C GLU A 240 -15.50 -7.12 15.73
N SER A 241 -16.23 -6.03 15.47
CA SER A 241 -16.53 -5.57 14.10
C SER A 241 -15.26 -5.22 13.32
N PHE A 242 -14.30 -4.57 13.99
CA PHE A 242 -12.98 -4.27 13.44
C PHE A 242 -12.25 -5.56 13.04
N LEU A 243 -12.21 -6.53 13.94
CA LEU A 243 -11.52 -7.80 13.72
C LEU A 243 -12.21 -8.64 12.63
N GLU A 244 -13.54 -8.61 12.52
CA GLU A 244 -14.26 -9.23 11.39
C GLU A 244 -13.83 -8.65 10.03
N ASN A 245 -13.72 -7.32 9.93
CA ASN A 245 -13.28 -6.66 8.70
C ASN A 245 -11.80 -6.97 8.38
N LEU A 246 -10.95 -7.03 9.41
CA LEU A 246 -9.55 -7.42 9.26
C LEU A 246 -9.43 -8.86 8.73
N VAL A 247 -10.15 -9.80 9.34
CA VAL A 247 -10.13 -11.21 8.91
C VAL A 247 -10.65 -11.33 7.47
N ALA A 248 -11.77 -10.69 7.14
CA ALA A 248 -12.35 -10.77 5.79
C ALA A 248 -11.40 -10.20 4.72
N SER A 249 -10.79 -9.04 4.96
CA SER A 249 -9.85 -8.42 4.03
C SER A 249 -8.52 -9.17 3.94
N CYS A 250 -8.01 -9.75 5.04
CA CYS A 250 -6.87 -10.66 5.03
C CYS A 250 -7.16 -11.90 4.16
N LEU A 251 -8.29 -12.56 4.34
CA LEU A 251 -8.69 -13.71 3.51
C LEU A 251 -8.78 -13.34 2.04
N ALA A 252 -9.32 -12.15 1.73
CA ALA A 252 -9.34 -11.63 0.36
C ALA A 252 -7.93 -11.43 -0.21
N ALA A 253 -7.01 -10.88 0.57
CA ALA A 253 -5.61 -10.69 0.18
C ALA A 253 -4.90 -12.03 -0.06
N LEU A 254 -5.06 -13.01 0.83
CA LEU A 254 -4.42 -14.32 0.73
C LEU A 254 -4.88 -15.12 -0.51
N THR A 255 -6.08 -14.84 -1.01
CA THR A 255 -6.72 -15.61 -2.09
C THR A 255 -6.94 -14.79 -3.37
N LEU A 256 -6.26 -13.64 -3.51
CA LEU A 256 -6.41 -12.71 -4.64
C LEU A 256 -6.30 -13.39 -6.02
N PHE A 257 -5.27 -14.19 -6.26
CA PHE A 257 -5.12 -15.00 -7.49
C PHE A 257 -6.36 -15.83 -7.83
N ALA A 258 -6.93 -16.58 -6.87
CA ALA A 258 -8.13 -17.39 -7.10
C ALA A 258 -9.34 -16.52 -7.47
N ARG A 259 -9.50 -15.39 -6.78
CA ARG A 259 -10.63 -14.45 -6.94
C ARG A 259 -10.61 -13.70 -8.26
N THR A 260 -9.44 -13.57 -8.86
CA THR A 260 -9.21 -12.82 -10.10
C THR A 260 -8.88 -13.74 -11.28
N LEU A 261 -8.95 -15.06 -11.05
CA LEU A 261 -8.68 -16.08 -12.04
C LEU A 261 -9.61 -15.93 -13.24
N ARG A 262 -9.03 -15.94 -14.44
CA ARG A 262 -9.74 -15.87 -15.72
C ARG A 262 -8.97 -16.62 -16.79
N ALA A 263 -9.64 -16.95 -17.90
CA ALA A 263 -8.97 -17.54 -19.05
C ALA A 263 -7.94 -16.57 -19.67
N ALA A 264 -6.77 -17.08 -20.03
CA ALA A 264 -5.72 -16.31 -20.68
C ALA A 264 -5.97 -16.21 -22.20
N PRO A 265 -5.65 -15.06 -22.85
CA PRO A 265 -5.56 -15.00 -24.30
C PRO A 265 -4.47 -15.97 -24.80
N GLY A 266 -4.86 -17.00 -25.56
CA GLY A 266 -3.94 -18.03 -26.05
C GLY A 266 -3.99 -19.37 -25.29
N GLY A 267 -4.87 -19.50 -24.29
CA GLY A 267 -5.07 -20.73 -23.52
C GLY A 267 -4.38 -20.70 -22.16
N GLY A 268 -4.90 -21.49 -21.20
CA GLY A 268 -4.51 -21.44 -19.80
C GLY A 268 -5.25 -20.35 -19.03
N TYR A 269 -4.65 -19.88 -17.94
CA TYR A 269 -5.27 -18.97 -16.97
C TYR A 269 -4.37 -17.77 -16.63
N LEU A 270 -5.00 -16.68 -16.19
CA LEU A 270 -4.37 -15.50 -15.59
C LEU A 270 -5.08 -15.17 -14.28
N GLY A 271 -4.34 -14.75 -13.27
CA GLY A 271 -4.87 -14.17 -12.03
C GLY A 271 -3.90 -13.14 -11.47
N LEU A 272 -4.37 -12.22 -10.64
CA LEU A 272 -3.50 -11.24 -9.99
C LEU A 272 -2.66 -11.91 -8.90
N GLY A 273 -1.35 -11.69 -8.94
CA GLY A 273 -0.41 -12.11 -7.90
C GLY A 273 0.49 -10.97 -7.44
N TYR A 274 1.15 -11.17 -6.30
CA TYR A 274 2.06 -10.21 -5.69
C TYR A 274 3.48 -10.33 -6.25
N HIS A 275 4.02 -9.26 -6.83
CA HIS A 275 5.39 -9.17 -7.32
C HIS A 275 6.20 -8.18 -6.46
N GLU A 276 7.24 -8.66 -5.77
CA GLU A 276 8.12 -7.85 -4.89
C GLU A 276 7.43 -6.97 -3.82
N VAL A 277 6.23 -7.37 -3.39
CA VAL A 277 5.43 -6.69 -2.35
C VAL A 277 4.99 -7.64 -1.23
N TRP A 278 4.71 -7.08 -0.05
CA TRP A 278 4.36 -7.78 1.18
C TRP A 278 3.27 -7.01 1.95
N LEU A 279 2.34 -7.71 2.61
CA LEU A 279 1.25 -7.03 3.33
C LEU A 279 1.79 -6.23 4.53
N ASP A 280 2.91 -6.66 5.10
CA ASP A 280 3.56 -6.06 6.26
C ASP A 280 3.82 -4.54 6.15
N LYS A 281 4.25 -4.11 4.96
CA LYS A 281 4.67 -2.75 4.65
C LYS A 281 3.86 -2.15 3.50
N ASP A 282 3.25 -2.95 2.62
CA ASP A 282 2.58 -2.46 1.41
C ASP A 282 1.05 -2.40 1.56
N ALA A 283 0.53 -2.70 2.75
CA ALA A 283 -0.87 -2.51 3.12
C ALA A 283 -1.02 -1.56 4.32
N VAL A 284 -2.17 -0.88 4.37
CA VAL A 284 -2.58 -0.02 5.49
C VAL A 284 -3.90 -0.51 6.07
N ILE A 285 -4.15 -0.25 7.35
CA ILE A 285 -5.37 -0.66 8.03
C ILE A 285 -6.33 0.53 8.13
N ALA A 286 -7.53 0.36 7.59
CA ALA A 286 -8.57 1.36 7.73
C ALA A 286 -9.09 1.43 9.19
N PRO A 287 -9.66 2.56 9.63
CA PRO A 287 -10.21 2.69 10.97
C PRO A 287 -11.37 1.75 11.31
N ASP A 288 -11.97 1.10 10.31
CA ASP A 288 -12.97 0.05 10.48
C ASP A 288 -12.39 -1.38 10.50
N GLY A 289 -11.07 -1.53 10.39
CA GLY A 289 -10.34 -2.79 10.47
C GLY A 289 -10.01 -3.42 9.12
N ALA A 290 -10.55 -2.92 8.02
CA ALA A 290 -10.22 -3.47 6.71
C ALA A 290 -8.74 -3.23 6.36
N LEU A 291 -8.03 -4.27 5.93
CA LEU A 291 -6.72 -4.17 5.30
C LEU A 291 -6.89 -3.69 3.86
N HIS A 292 -6.23 -2.58 3.53
CA HIS A 292 -6.21 -1.98 2.21
C HIS A 292 -4.82 -2.12 1.59
N PHE A 293 -4.74 -2.77 0.43
CA PHE A 293 -3.48 -2.89 -0.29
C PHE A 293 -3.12 -1.56 -0.97
N ALA A 294 -1.89 -1.07 -0.78
CA ALA A 294 -1.48 0.27 -1.18
C ALA A 294 -0.47 0.32 -2.33
N ASP A 295 0.37 -0.71 -2.50
CA ASP A 295 1.43 -0.74 -3.53
C ASP A 295 0.96 -1.41 -4.83
N LEU A 296 0.03 -0.74 -5.55
CA LEU A 296 -0.72 -1.36 -6.65
C LEU A 296 0.12 -1.72 -7.88
N GLU A 297 1.30 -1.13 -8.07
CA GLU A 297 2.22 -1.58 -9.12
C GLU A 297 2.77 -2.98 -8.86
N GLY A 298 2.73 -3.46 -7.62
CA GLY A 298 3.16 -4.82 -7.26
C GLY A 298 2.10 -5.89 -7.53
N LEU A 299 0.95 -5.55 -8.12
CA LEU A 299 -0.05 -6.52 -8.56
C LEU A 299 0.06 -6.77 -10.06
N GLU A 300 0.42 -7.99 -10.43
CA GLU A 300 0.65 -8.38 -11.83
C GLU A 300 -0.20 -9.58 -12.23
N ASP A 301 -0.50 -9.68 -13.53
CA ASP A 301 -1.14 -10.88 -14.08
C ASP A 301 -0.14 -12.03 -14.14
N VAL A 302 -0.35 -13.04 -13.30
CA VAL A 302 0.46 -14.25 -13.25
C VAL A 302 -0.17 -15.33 -14.14
N PRO A 303 0.54 -15.84 -15.15
CA PRO A 303 0.05 -16.90 -16.01
C PRO A 303 0.15 -18.29 -15.34
N ALA A 304 -0.86 -19.12 -15.58
CA ALA A 304 -0.86 -20.54 -15.21
C ALA A 304 -1.29 -21.39 -16.41
N ALA A 305 -0.43 -22.33 -16.81
CA ALA A 305 -0.64 -23.13 -18.03
C ALA A 305 -1.84 -24.10 -17.94
N GLY A 306 -2.28 -24.46 -16.73
CA GLY A 306 -3.38 -25.39 -16.51
C GLY A 306 -3.80 -25.47 -15.04
N PRO A 307 -4.82 -26.29 -14.72
CA PRO A 307 -5.43 -26.30 -13.39
C PRO A 307 -4.48 -26.67 -12.24
N GLU A 308 -3.52 -27.56 -12.46
CA GLU A 308 -2.50 -27.87 -11.43
C GLU A 308 -1.66 -26.65 -11.06
N ARG A 309 -1.20 -25.90 -12.06
CA ARG A 309 -0.41 -24.69 -11.82
C ARG A 309 -1.24 -23.60 -11.16
N VAL A 310 -2.53 -23.53 -11.47
CA VAL A 310 -3.48 -22.66 -10.76
C VAL A 310 -3.52 -23.04 -9.28
N ARG A 311 -3.74 -24.31 -8.95
CA ARG A 311 -3.76 -24.78 -7.56
C ARG A 311 -2.46 -24.47 -6.80
N GLU A 312 -1.31 -24.72 -7.43
CA GLU A 312 0.00 -24.38 -6.85
C GLU A 312 0.11 -22.88 -6.58
N THR A 313 -0.27 -22.04 -7.55
CA THR A 313 -0.17 -20.57 -7.41
C THR A 313 -1.08 -20.05 -6.29
N ILE A 314 -2.29 -20.63 -6.12
CA ILE A 314 -3.17 -20.30 -5.00
C ILE A 314 -2.51 -20.65 -3.66
N ARG A 315 -1.92 -21.85 -3.54
CA ARG A 315 -1.22 -22.28 -2.32
C ARG A 315 0.00 -21.40 -2.03
N ASP A 316 0.82 -21.13 -3.03
CA ASP A 316 2.02 -20.31 -2.90
C ASP A 316 1.69 -18.90 -2.41
N GLN A 317 0.68 -18.26 -3.03
CA GLN A 317 0.22 -16.94 -2.61
C GLN A 317 -0.34 -16.94 -1.19
N PHE A 318 -1.14 -17.96 -0.84
CA PHE A 318 -1.72 -18.09 0.49
C PHE A 318 -0.62 -18.22 1.55
N HIS A 319 0.30 -19.18 1.39
CA HIS A 319 1.34 -19.45 2.38
C HIS A 319 2.38 -18.33 2.49
N ARG A 320 2.67 -17.61 1.40
CA ARG A 320 3.59 -16.46 1.41
C ARG A 320 3.16 -15.37 2.40
N ASN A 321 1.87 -15.07 2.46
CA ASN A 321 1.34 -13.95 3.24
C ASN A 321 0.56 -14.39 4.50
N LEU A 322 0.36 -15.69 4.72
CA LEU A 322 -0.41 -16.24 5.83
C LEU A 322 0.14 -15.79 7.19
N TYR A 323 1.46 -15.79 7.36
CA TYR A 323 2.10 -15.37 8.60
C TYR A 323 1.77 -13.92 8.95
N GLU A 324 1.91 -12.99 8.01
CA GLU A 324 1.64 -11.56 8.23
C GLU A 324 0.18 -11.32 8.63
N ALA A 325 -0.75 -12.00 7.94
CA ALA A 325 -2.19 -11.91 8.21
C ALA A 325 -2.57 -12.51 9.57
N THR A 326 -2.11 -13.73 9.88
CA THR A 326 -2.43 -14.41 11.13
C THR A 326 -1.80 -13.71 12.33
N PHE A 327 -0.57 -13.22 12.18
CA PHE A 327 0.08 -12.46 13.24
C PHE A 327 -0.68 -11.14 13.51
N ALA A 328 -1.19 -10.46 12.47
CA ALA A 328 -1.95 -9.22 12.65
C ALA A 328 -3.26 -9.48 13.41
N ILE A 329 -3.98 -10.54 13.02
CA ILE A 329 -5.19 -11.00 13.71
C ILE A 329 -4.87 -11.33 15.16
N GLU A 330 -3.79 -12.05 15.45
CA GLU A 330 -3.40 -12.41 16.82
C GLU A 330 -3.08 -11.17 17.67
N ARG A 331 -2.39 -10.17 17.13
CA ARG A 331 -2.09 -8.92 17.86
C ARG A 331 -3.37 -8.17 18.24
N VAL A 332 -4.32 -8.07 17.31
CA VAL A 332 -5.63 -7.44 17.56
C VAL A 332 -6.44 -8.25 18.58
N THR A 333 -6.48 -9.57 18.44
CA THR A 333 -7.14 -10.49 19.38
C THR A 333 -6.57 -10.37 20.79
N ALA A 334 -5.24 -10.29 20.93
CA ALA A 334 -4.58 -10.12 22.23
C ALA A 334 -4.95 -8.77 22.89
N GLU A 335 -5.09 -7.70 22.10
CA GLU A 335 -5.51 -6.41 22.61
C GLU A 335 -7.00 -6.40 23.05
N VAL A 336 -7.87 -7.09 22.29
CA VAL A 336 -9.27 -7.31 22.70
C VAL A 336 -9.34 -8.12 23.99
N GLN A 337 -8.51 -9.16 24.11
CA GLN A 337 -8.42 -9.97 25.33
C GLN A 337 -8.05 -9.12 26.54
N ARG A 338 -7.04 -8.26 26.38
CA ARG A 338 -6.54 -7.40 27.44
C ARG A 338 -7.58 -6.39 27.94
N ARG A 339 -8.43 -5.87 27.05
CA ARG A 339 -9.35 -4.77 27.38
C ARG A 339 -10.76 -5.22 27.75
N TRP A 340 -11.30 -6.23 27.04
CA TRP A 340 -12.74 -6.49 27.10
C TRP A 340 -13.13 -7.97 27.19
N ARG A 341 -12.37 -8.88 26.58
CA ARG A 341 -12.77 -10.30 26.47
C ARG A 341 -11.68 -11.26 26.98
N PRO A 342 -11.56 -11.48 28.30
CA PRO A 342 -10.61 -12.45 28.83
C PRO A 342 -10.94 -13.86 28.33
N PHE A 343 -9.95 -14.55 27.77
CA PHE A 343 -10.03 -15.97 27.43
C PHE A 343 -9.44 -16.80 28.58
N ALA A 344 -10.03 -17.96 28.87
CA ALA A 344 -9.56 -18.90 29.88
C ALA A 344 -8.21 -19.53 29.49
N ASP A 345 -8.03 -19.84 28.20
CA ASP A 345 -6.80 -20.41 27.64
C ASP A 345 -6.64 -20.11 26.13
N ASP A 346 -5.52 -20.57 25.57
CA ASP A 346 -5.23 -20.44 24.13
C ASP A 346 -6.21 -21.24 23.24
N GLY A 347 -6.86 -22.28 23.76
CA GLY A 347 -7.87 -23.05 23.06
C GLY A 347 -9.13 -22.23 22.81
N GLU A 348 -9.63 -21.55 23.84
CA GLU A 348 -10.78 -20.65 23.72
C GLU A 348 -10.50 -19.49 22.76
N ARG A 349 -9.31 -18.86 22.88
CA ARG A 349 -8.88 -17.78 21.96
C ARG A 349 -8.86 -18.25 20.50
N ARG A 350 -8.29 -19.43 20.22
CA ARG A 350 -8.25 -20.00 18.87
C ARG A 350 -9.63 -20.38 18.36
N SER A 351 -10.50 -20.92 19.21
CA SER A 351 -11.88 -21.22 18.83
C SER A 351 -12.61 -19.97 18.36
N TRP A 352 -12.46 -18.87 19.11
CA TRP A 352 -13.06 -17.58 18.77
C TRP A 352 -12.49 -16.98 17.48
N THR A 353 -11.17 -16.99 17.30
CA THR A 353 -10.55 -16.57 16.02
C THR A 353 -11.04 -17.45 14.85
N GLY A 354 -11.22 -18.76 15.07
CA GLY A 354 -11.79 -19.66 14.08
C GLY A 354 -13.24 -19.29 13.72
N GLU A 355 -14.06 -18.95 14.70
CA GLU A 355 -15.44 -18.47 14.46
C GLU A 355 -15.46 -17.19 13.64
N LEU A 356 -14.53 -16.26 13.86
CA LEU A 356 -14.40 -15.03 13.06
C LEU A 356 -14.07 -15.34 11.60
N VAL A 357 -13.16 -16.29 11.36
CA VAL A 357 -12.82 -16.78 10.01
C VAL A 357 -14.03 -17.43 9.35
N GLU A 358 -14.76 -18.29 10.07
CA GLU A 358 -15.99 -18.89 9.57
C GLU A 358 -17.04 -17.84 9.20
N ARG A 359 -17.26 -16.82 10.05
CA ARG A 359 -18.17 -15.70 9.77
C ARG A 359 -17.74 -14.89 8.55
N ALA A 360 -16.44 -14.66 8.38
CA ALA A 360 -15.91 -13.99 7.20
C ALA A 360 -16.16 -14.81 5.92
N CYS A 361 -15.91 -16.12 5.95
CA CYS A 361 -16.19 -17.01 4.81
C CYS A 361 -17.67 -17.09 4.44
N LEU A 362 -18.60 -17.02 5.41
CA LEU A 362 -20.04 -17.01 5.12
C LEU A 362 -20.49 -15.83 4.24
N ARG A 363 -19.75 -14.72 4.28
CA ARG A 363 -20.03 -13.51 3.49
C ARG A 363 -19.18 -13.46 2.21
N ASP A 364 -18.34 -14.46 1.96
CA ASP A 364 -17.37 -14.47 0.89
C ASP A 364 -17.78 -15.41 -0.26
N PRO A 365 -17.89 -14.94 -1.50
CA PRO A 365 -18.33 -15.78 -2.62
C PRO A 365 -17.27 -16.77 -3.13
N TYR A 366 -16.02 -16.67 -2.65
CA TYR A 366 -14.89 -17.49 -3.10
C TYR A 366 -14.38 -18.45 -2.01
N LEU A 367 -14.91 -18.35 -0.79
CA LEU A 367 -14.43 -19.14 0.34
C LEU A 367 -15.57 -19.85 1.06
N ARG A 368 -15.32 -21.09 1.45
CA ARG A 368 -16.14 -21.82 2.42
C ARG A 368 -15.23 -22.35 3.52
N ALA A 369 -15.71 -22.39 4.74
CA ALA A 369 -14.98 -22.94 5.87
C ALA A 369 -15.67 -24.18 6.42
N THR A 370 -14.89 -25.21 6.72
CA THR A 370 -15.36 -26.41 7.43
C THR A 370 -14.41 -26.74 8.57
N ARG A 371 -14.94 -27.36 9.62
CA ARG A 371 -14.14 -27.88 10.73
C ARG A 371 -13.96 -29.39 10.59
N ASP A 372 -12.72 -29.84 10.70
CA ASP A 372 -12.34 -31.24 10.84
C ASP A 372 -11.65 -31.42 12.21
N GLY A 373 -12.45 -31.73 13.24
CA GLY A 373 -12.00 -31.70 14.63
C GLY A 373 -11.60 -30.28 15.06
N GLU A 374 -10.33 -30.10 15.45
CA GLU A 374 -9.77 -28.79 15.80
C GLU A 374 -9.23 -28.01 14.60
N ARG A 375 -9.18 -28.62 13.41
CA ARG A 375 -8.66 -27.97 12.20
C ARG A 375 -9.74 -27.18 11.50
N LEU A 376 -9.39 -25.98 11.06
CA LEU A 376 -10.23 -25.17 10.18
C LEU A 376 -9.69 -25.30 8.75
N VAL A 377 -10.53 -25.80 7.85
CA VAL A 377 -10.20 -25.95 6.43
C VAL A 377 -10.94 -24.89 5.62
N LEU A 378 -10.19 -24.14 4.84
CA LEU A 378 -10.70 -23.17 3.88
C LEU A 378 -10.76 -23.81 2.50
N HIS A 379 -11.97 -23.96 1.96
CA HIS A 379 -12.21 -24.33 0.58
C HIS A 379 -12.21 -23.07 -0.27
N VAL A 380 -11.23 -22.97 -1.17
CA VAL A 380 -11.13 -21.86 -2.12
C VAL A 380 -11.78 -22.25 -3.42
N ASP A 381 -12.81 -21.52 -3.82
CA ASP A 381 -13.54 -21.65 -5.07
C ASP A 381 -13.10 -20.53 -6.04
N PRO A 382 -12.24 -20.81 -7.03
CA PRO A 382 -11.74 -19.78 -7.93
C PRO A 382 -12.85 -19.15 -8.79
N ALA A 383 -12.59 -17.95 -9.30
CA ALA A 383 -13.52 -17.21 -10.15
C ALA A 383 -13.83 -17.93 -11.49
N ALA A 384 -12.93 -18.79 -11.95
CA ALA A 384 -13.07 -19.61 -13.16
C ALA A 384 -12.75 -21.08 -12.87
N ASP A 385 -13.43 -21.99 -13.57
CA ASP A 385 -13.19 -23.45 -13.54
C ASP A 385 -13.05 -24.04 -12.13
N ARG A 386 -14.04 -23.75 -11.27
CA ARG A 386 -14.07 -24.12 -9.83
C ARG A 386 -13.73 -25.60 -9.58
N ASP A 387 -14.39 -26.49 -10.29
CA ASP A 387 -14.22 -27.95 -10.11
C ASP A 387 -12.79 -28.40 -10.45
N ALA A 388 -12.17 -27.74 -11.43
CA ALA A 388 -10.83 -28.09 -11.89
C ALA A 388 -9.73 -27.35 -11.13
N CYS A 389 -10.00 -26.21 -10.52
CA CYS A 389 -8.98 -25.32 -9.95
C CYS A 389 -9.07 -25.12 -8.43
N GLY A 390 -10.14 -25.61 -7.78
CA GLY A 390 -10.34 -25.48 -6.34
C GLY A 390 -9.22 -26.09 -5.50
N VAL A 391 -8.98 -25.50 -4.32
CA VAL A 391 -8.01 -25.99 -3.33
C VAL A 391 -8.58 -25.92 -1.92
N ASP A 392 -8.20 -26.89 -1.11
CA ASP A 392 -8.40 -26.87 0.34
C ASP A 392 -7.11 -26.42 1.01
N LEU A 393 -7.23 -25.46 1.92
CA LEU A 393 -6.12 -24.85 2.64
C LEU A 393 -6.39 -24.93 4.14
N GLU A 394 -5.40 -25.38 4.91
CA GLU A 394 -5.53 -25.39 6.37
C GLU A 394 -5.31 -23.98 6.92
N TRP A 395 -6.32 -23.45 7.61
CA TRP A 395 -6.17 -22.27 8.46
C TRP A 395 -5.57 -22.71 9.78
N SER A 396 -4.24 -22.69 9.84
CA SER A 396 -3.53 -22.80 11.11
C SER A 396 -3.43 -21.39 11.72
N SER A 397 -4.20 -21.13 12.77
CA SER A 397 -3.85 -20.06 13.71
C SER A 397 -2.58 -20.52 14.44
N GLY A 398 -1.43 -20.34 13.79
CA GLY A 398 -0.18 -20.96 14.19
C GLY A 398 0.19 -20.61 15.63
N ARG A 399 0.65 -21.63 16.39
CA ARG A 399 1.69 -21.38 17.39
C ARG A 399 2.79 -20.60 16.67
N VAL A 400 2.93 -19.33 17.01
CA VAL A 400 4.10 -18.53 16.60
C VAL A 400 5.32 -19.29 17.14
N PRO A 401 6.25 -19.77 16.29
CA PRO A 401 7.51 -20.29 16.79
C PRO A 401 8.20 -19.17 17.57
N PRO A 402 8.82 -19.46 18.73
CA PRO A 402 9.41 -18.47 19.61
C PRO A 402 10.49 -17.62 18.92
#